data_AF-A0A8S3ISI2-F1
#
_entry.id   AF-A0A8S3ISI2-F1
#
_cell.length_a   1.000
_cell.length_b   1.000
_cell.length_c   1.000
_cell.angle_alpha   90.00
_cell.angle_beta   90.00
_cell.angle_gamma   90.00
#
_symmetry.space_group_name_H-M   'P 1'
#
loop_
_entity.id
_entity.type
_entity.pdbx_description
1 polymer ?
#
loop_
_entity_poly.entity_id
_entity_poly.type
_entity_poly.pdbx_seq_one_letter_code
_entity_poly.pdbx_strand_id
1 'polypeptide(L)'
;RKLDVDPILYTVDWYMTLFSRTYRAPQLYRLWDMFFCEGVKVLFRLALVIVYETLEDGPSSIVSRAHKCDNAMDIVTLIKQTAKQLPFSVLLSKMDKLPLTDIDLAQACKQARQKLNADVKATQNRKK
;
A
#
# COMPACT_ATOMS: atom_id res chain seq x y z
N ARG A 1 -14.24 -14.62 -7.57
CA ARG A 1 -13.57 -14.01 -8.75
C ARG A 1 -12.29 -13.35 -8.25
N LYS A 2 -11.13 -13.66 -8.83
CA LYS A 2 -9.85 -13.03 -8.45
C LYS A 2 -9.48 -12.04 -9.55
N LEU A 3 -9.44 -10.75 -9.23
CA LEU A 3 -8.95 -9.72 -10.14
C LEU A 3 -7.44 -9.62 -9.94
N ASP A 4 -6.67 -9.78 -11.01
CA ASP A 4 -5.23 -9.68 -10.96
C ASP A 4 -4.83 -8.20 -11.03
N VAL A 5 -4.64 -7.60 -9.85
CA VAL A 5 -4.28 -6.19 -9.72
C VAL A 5 -2.83 -6.11 -9.25
N ASP A 6 -1.96 -5.62 -10.13
CA ASP A 6 -0.57 -5.39 -9.76
C ASP A 6 -0.49 -4.25 -8.71
N PRO A 7 0.10 -4.50 -7.52
CA PRO A 7 0.29 -3.50 -6.49
C PRO A 7 0.99 -2.22 -6.97
N ILE A 8 1.83 -2.30 -8.00
CA ILE A 8 2.55 -1.13 -8.53
C ILE A 8 1.59 -0.03 -9.01
N LEU A 9 0.39 -0.40 -9.49
CA LEU A 9 -0.59 0.53 -10.06
C LEU A 9 -1.12 1.57 -9.06
N TYR A 10 -1.13 1.22 -7.77
CA TYR A 10 -1.60 2.11 -6.69
C TYR A 10 -0.52 2.47 -5.67
N THR A 11 0.62 1.78 -5.63
CA THR A 11 1.66 2.04 -4.61
C THR A 11 2.83 2.88 -5.09
N VAL A 12 3.13 2.89 -6.40
CA VAL A 12 4.33 3.56 -6.92
C VAL A 12 4.31 5.06 -6.64
N ASP A 13 3.15 5.70 -6.79
CA ASP A 13 3.00 7.13 -6.51
C ASP A 13 3.09 7.43 -5.01
N TRP A 14 2.53 6.58 -4.17
CA TRP A 14 2.60 6.70 -2.71
C TRP A 14 4.03 6.65 -2.20
N TYR A 15 4.80 5.64 -2.56
CA TYR A 15 6.15 5.47 -2.03
C TYR A 15 7.14 6.47 -2.64
N MET A 16 7.08 6.72 -3.95
CA MET A 16 8.01 7.64 -4.60
C MET A 16 7.82 9.10 -4.19
N THR A 17 6.62 9.47 -3.72
CA THR A 17 6.32 10.86 -3.32
C THR A 17 6.07 11.02 -1.83
N LEU A 18 6.32 9.98 -1.02
CA LEU A 18 6.02 9.97 0.41
C LEU A 18 4.58 10.46 0.68
N PHE A 19 3.64 9.98 -0.15
CA PHE A 19 2.22 10.34 -0.18
C PHE A 19 1.90 11.83 -0.43
N SER A 20 2.84 12.68 -0.84
CA SER A 20 2.57 14.10 -1.09
C SER A 20 1.61 14.36 -2.27
N ARG A 21 1.43 13.38 -3.18
CA ARG A 21 0.37 13.43 -4.21
C ARG A 21 -1.01 13.01 -3.71
N THR A 22 -1.08 12.33 -2.57
CA THR A 22 -2.33 11.82 -1.98
C THR A 22 -2.87 12.77 -0.92
N TYR A 23 -2.00 13.25 -0.02
CA TYR A 23 -2.38 14.12 1.11
C TYR A 23 -1.83 15.54 0.93
N ARG A 24 -2.54 16.51 1.52
CA ARG A 24 -2.07 17.90 1.69
C ARG A 24 -1.84 18.19 3.17
N ALA A 25 -1.36 19.40 3.47
CA ALA A 25 -1.35 19.90 4.84
C ALA A 25 -2.80 19.97 5.39
N PRO A 26 -3.04 19.62 6.67
CA PRO A 26 -2.06 19.23 7.68
C PRO A 26 -1.72 17.73 7.73
N GLN A 27 -2.43 16.87 7.00
CA GLN A 27 -2.29 15.41 7.09
C GLN A 27 -0.89 14.94 6.65
N LEU A 28 -0.38 15.53 5.56
CA LEU A 28 0.93 15.21 5.01
C LEU A 28 2.05 15.44 6.03
N TYR A 29 2.01 16.54 6.78
CA TYR A 29 3.03 16.84 7.78
C TYR A 29 3.02 15.83 8.92
N ARG A 30 1.84 15.42 9.40
CA ARG A 30 1.74 14.37 10.44
C ARG A 30 2.29 13.03 9.97
N LEU A 31 2.03 12.67 8.71
CA LEU A 31 2.62 11.47 8.11
C LEU A 31 4.14 11.57 8.06
N TRP A 32 4.65 12.73 7.68
CA TRP A 32 6.09 12.97 7.60
C TRP A 32 6.75 12.99 8.96
N ASP A 33 6.13 13.56 10.00
CA ASP A 33 6.62 13.51 11.37
C ASP A 33 6.84 12.06 11.82
N MET A 34 5.83 11.20 11.65
CA MET A 34 5.96 9.78 11.96
C MET A 34 7.03 9.09 11.09
N PHE A 35 7.07 9.38 9.79
CA PHE A 35 8.07 8.81 8.90
C PHE A 35 9.50 9.19 9.31
N PHE A 36 9.75 10.43 9.74
CA PHE A 36 11.07 10.85 10.21
C PHE A 36 11.42 10.27 11.59
N CYS A 37 10.43 10.03 12.45
CA CYS A 37 10.65 9.42 13.77
C CYS A 37 10.83 7.89 13.72
N GLU A 38 10.04 7.18 12.93
CA GLU A 38 9.98 5.71 12.91
C GLU A 38 10.61 5.08 11.65
N GLY A 39 10.72 5.84 10.57
CA GLY A 39 11.26 5.38 9.28
C GLY A 39 10.20 4.86 8.30
N VAL A 40 10.70 4.14 7.28
CA VAL A 40 9.92 3.75 6.09
C VAL A 40 8.74 2.82 6.38
N LYS A 41 8.75 2.06 7.48
CA LYS A 41 7.64 1.18 7.89
C LYS A 41 6.31 1.92 7.99
N VAL A 42 6.33 3.20 8.37
CA VAL A 42 5.13 4.04 8.46
C VAL A 42 4.41 4.14 7.12
N LEU A 43 5.14 4.26 6.02
CA LEU A 43 4.58 4.35 4.68
C LEU A 43 3.89 3.04 4.28
N PHE A 44 4.51 1.90 4.62
CA PHE A 44 3.92 0.58 4.39
C PHE A 44 2.68 0.35 5.26
N ARG A 45 2.71 0.73 6.54
CA ARG A 45 1.53 0.65 7.43
C ARG A 45 0.36 1.42 6.84
N LEU A 46 0.58 2.65 6.39
CA LEU A 46 -0.46 3.47 5.78
C LEU A 46 -1.01 2.85 4.50
N ALA A 47 -0.13 2.39 3.60
CA ALA A 47 -0.56 1.73 2.36
C ALA A 47 -1.40 0.47 2.63
N LEU A 48 -0.97 -0.38 3.56
CA LEU A 48 -1.69 -1.59 3.95
C LEU A 48 -3.04 -1.27 4.57
N VAL A 49 -3.12 -0.29 5.48
CA VAL A 49 -4.38 0.16 6.08
C VAL A 49 -5.34 0.66 4.99
N ILE A 50 -4.89 1.47 4.03
CA ILE A 50 -5.77 1.95 2.94
C ILE A 50 -6.34 0.77 2.13
N VAL A 51 -5.51 -0.21 1.78
CA VAL A 51 -5.95 -1.39 1.03
C VAL A 51 -6.92 -2.23 1.86
N TYR A 52 -6.60 -2.46 3.13
CA TYR A 52 -7.42 -3.22 4.06
C TYR A 52 -8.80 -2.59 4.28
N GLU A 53 -8.84 -1.27 4.48
CA GLU A 53 -10.08 -0.51 4.60
C GLU A 53 -10.87 -0.48 3.28
N THR A 54 -10.21 -0.59 2.13
CA THR A 54 -10.92 -0.64 0.84
C THR A 54 -11.59 -2.00 0.62
N LEU A 55 -10.93 -3.08 1.02
CA LEU A 55 -11.31 -4.44 0.64
C LEU A 55 -12.06 -5.21 1.74
N GLU A 56 -11.76 -4.96 3.01
CA GLU A 56 -12.23 -5.80 4.12
C GLU A 56 -12.98 -5.00 5.21
N ASP A 57 -12.33 -4.00 5.81
CA ASP A 57 -12.76 -3.44 7.13
C ASP A 57 -13.28 -2.00 7.10
N GLY A 58 -13.31 -1.37 5.93
CA GLY A 58 -13.81 0.00 5.81
C GLY A 58 -15.34 0.11 5.81
N PRO A 59 -15.86 1.33 5.61
CA PRO A 59 -17.29 1.58 5.52
C PRO A 59 -17.95 0.63 4.51
N SER A 60 -19.11 0.06 4.87
CA SER A 60 -19.82 -0.92 4.04
C SER A 60 -20.10 -0.43 2.61
N SER A 61 -20.19 0.90 2.41
CA SER A 61 -20.32 1.54 1.10
C SER A 61 -19.07 1.39 0.22
N ILE A 62 -17.86 1.39 0.79
CA ILE A 62 -16.60 1.23 0.05
C ILE A 62 -16.38 -0.25 -0.25
N VAL A 63 -16.53 -1.11 0.76
CA VAL A 63 -16.31 -2.55 0.62
C VAL A 63 -17.30 -3.15 -0.38
N SER A 64 -18.57 -2.78 -0.33
CA SER A 64 -19.56 -3.24 -1.32
C SER A 64 -19.27 -2.76 -2.74
N ARG A 65 -18.68 -1.56 -2.92
CA ARG A 65 -18.21 -1.07 -4.22
C ARG A 65 -17.02 -1.89 -4.71
N ALA A 66 -16.06 -2.21 -3.84
CA ALA A 66 -14.91 -3.03 -4.19
C ALA A 66 -15.34 -4.40 -4.72
N HIS A 67 -16.32 -5.03 -4.08
CA HIS A 67 -16.87 -6.32 -4.51
C HIS A 67 -17.66 -6.25 -5.83
N LYS A 68 -18.14 -5.07 -6.21
CA LYS A 68 -18.86 -4.83 -7.48
C LYS A 68 -17.93 -4.42 -8.62
N CYS A 69 -16.66 -4.13 -8.36
CA CYS A 69 -15.72 -3.77 -9.41
C CYS A 69 -15.50 -4.95 -10.36
N ASP A 70 -15.68 -4.71 -11.66
CA ASP A 70 -15.53 -5.74 -12.69
C ASP A 70 -14.14 -5.78 -13.31
N ASN A 71 -13.37 -4.70 -13.18
CA ASN A 71 -12.04 -4.60 -13.76
C ASN A 71 -10.99 -4.15 -12.73
N ALA A 72 -9.72 -4.42 -13.03
CA ALA A 72 -8.60 -4.11 -12.16
C ALA A 72 -8.44 -2.59 -11.92
N MET A 73 -8.71 -1.77 -12.94
CA MET A 73 -8.55 -0.31 -12.86
C MET A 73 -9.60 0.36 -11.98
N ASP A 74 -10.81 -0.19 -11.92
CA ASP A 74 -11.87 0.28 -11.02
C ASP A 74 -11.44 0.10 -9.56
N ILE A 75 -10.86 -1.05 -9.23
CA ILE A 75 -10.31 -1.33 -7.90
C ILE A 75 -9.16 -0.37 -7.59
N VAL A 76 -8.22 -0.18 -8.52
CA VAL A 76 -7.10 0.76 -8.35
C VAL A 76 -7.63 2.17 -8.08
N THR A 77 -8.64 2.60 -8.84
CA THR A 77 -9.26 3.91 -8.68
C THR A 77 -9.98 4.01 -7.33
N LEU A 78 -10.69 2.96 -6.91
CA LEU A 78 -11.35 2.91 -5.61
C LEU A 78 -10.35 3.00 -4.47
N ILE A 79 -9.24 2.24 -4.51
CA ILE A 79 -8.16 2.30 -3.50
C ILE A 79 -7.63 3.74 -3.39
N LYS A 80 -7.36 4.39 -4.52
CA LYS A 80 -6.90 5.80 -4.54
C LYS A 80 -7.95 6.78 -4.02
N GLN A 81 -9.23 6.50 -4.23
CA GLN A 81 -10.34 7.29 -3.67
C GLN A 81 -10.44 7.10 -2.15
N THR A 82 -10.38 5.86 -1.66
CA THR A 82 -10.41 5.53 -0.23
C THR A 82 -9.32 6.27 0.53
N ALA A 83 -8.09 6.27 -0.02
CA ALA A 83 -6.96 7.01 0.56
C ALA A 83 -7.27 8.50 0.81
N LYS A 84 -8.06 9.13 -0.09
CA LYS A 84 -8.42 10.55 -0.03
C LYS A 84 -9.68 10.83 0.78
N GLN A 85 -10.63 9.89 0.81
CA GLN A 85 -11.94 10.07 1.44
C GLN A 85 -11.93 9.74 2.92
N LEU A 86 -11.12 8.78 3.35
CA LEU A 86 -11.06 8.41 4.75
C LEU A 86 -10.39 9.50 5.59
N PRO A 87 -10.98 9.88 6.74
CA PRO A 87 -10.34 10.80 7.66
C PRO A 87 -8.99 10.25 8.12
N PHE A 88 -7.97 11.10 8.09
CA PHE A 88 -6.61 10.68 8.46
C PHE A 88 -6.53 10.17 9.91
N SER A 89 -7.38 10.66 10.82
CA SER A 89 -7.47 10.16 12.20
C SER A 89 -7.87 8.67 12.28
N VAL A 90 -8.75 8.21 11.39
CA VAL A 90 -9.14 6.79 11.32
C VAL A 90 -7.96 5.96 10.84
N LEU A 91 -7.26 6.44 9.81
CA LEU A 91 -6.06 5.76 9.28
C LEU A 91 -4.97 5.64 10.34
N LEU A 92 -4.70 6.72 11.10
CA LEU A 92 -3.73 6.69 12.20
C LEU A 92 -4.08 5.64 13.26
N SER A 93 -5.34 5.62 13.73
CA SER A 93 -5.78 4.65 14.74
C SER A 93 -5.64 3.20 14.27
N LYS A 94 -5.77 2.95 12.97
CA LYS A 94 -5.58 1.62 12.37
C LYS A 94 -4.10 1.30 12.16
N MET A 95 -3.28 2.28 11.80
CA MET A 95 -1.84 2.12 11.67
C MET A 95 -1.18 1.72 12.99
N ASP A 96 -1.62 2.27 14.11
CA ASP A 96 -1.13 1.91 15.45
C ASP A 96 -1.44 0.45 15.82
N LYS A 97 -2.56 -0.08 15.30
CA LYS A 97 -2.99 -1.46 15.54
C LYS A 97 -2.27 -2.46 14.65
N LEU A 98 -1.55 -2.01 13.62
CA LEU A 98 -0.86 -2.89 12.69
C LEU A 98 0.56 -3.18 13.21
N PRO A 99 0.87 -4.39 13.70
CA PRO A 99 2.18 -4.73 14.25
C PRO A 99 3.20 -4.99 13.14
N LEU A 100 3.38 -4.03 12.23
CA LEU A 100 4.41 -4.12 11.19
C LEU A 100 5.73 -3.62 11.77
N THR A 101 6.69 -4.51 11.95
CA THR A 101 8.02 -4.20 12.49
C THR A 101 9.07 -4.06 11.39
N ASP A 102 10.22 -3.50 11.74
CA ASP A 102 11.37 -3.44 10.82
C ASP A 102 11.90 -4.83 10.46
N ILE A 103 11.70 -5.83 11.33
CA ILE A 103 12.06 -7.23 11.09
C ILE A 103 11.20 -7.80 9.98
N ASP A 104 9.89 -7.57 10.01
CA ASP A 104 8.95 -8.02 8.98
C ASP A 104 9.32 -7.44 7.62
N LEU A 105 9.65 -6.14 7.61
CA LEU A 105 10.05 -5.46 6.38
C LEU A 105 11.40 -5.99 5.85
N ALA A 106 12.39 -6.19 6.73
CA ALA A 106 13.67 -6.76 6.36
C ALA A 106 13.53 -8.19 5.78
N GLN A 107 12.65 -9.00 6.38
CA GLN A 107 12.34 -10.34 5.90
C GLN A 107 11.66 -10.29 4.52
N ALA A 108 10.69 -9.40 4.32
CA ALA A 108 10.05 -9.19 3.03
C ALA A 108 11.05 -8.74 1.95
N CYS A 109 11.94 -7.80 2.26
CA CYS A 109 13.00 -7.36 1.34
C CYS A 109 13.96 -8.50 0.98
N LYS A 110 14.35 -9.32 1.95
CA LYS A 110 15.22 -10.49 1.71
C LYS A 110 14.55 -11.46 0.73
N GLN A 111 13.28 -11.78 0.94
CA GLN A 111 12.52 -12.66 0.07
C GLN A 111 12.36 -12.08 -1.34
N ALA A 112 12.03 -10.79 -1.46
CA ALA A 112 11.89 -10.11 -2.76
C ALA A 112 13.21 -10.14 -3.54
N ARG A 113 14.34 -9.90 -2.88
CA ARG A 113 15.67 -9.95 -3.49
C ARG A 113 16.05 -11.36 -3.95
N GLN A 114 15.70 -12.39 -3.17
CA GLN A 114 15.93 -13.78 -3.55
C GLN A 114 15.15 -14.17 -4.81
N LYS A 115 13.87 -13.77 -4.90
CA LYS A 115 13.03 -13.99 -6.09
C LYS A 115 13.62 -13.29 -7.31
N LEU A 116 13.95 -12.00 -7.20
CA LEU A 116 14.57 -11.25 -8.28
C LEU A 116 15.85 -11.91 -8.79
N ASN A 117 16.72 -12.35 -7.89
CA ASN A 117 17.96 -13.04 -8.27
C ASN A 117 17.68 -14.37 -9.00
N ALA A 118 16.63 -15.11 -8.61
CA ALA A 118 16.24 -16.33 -9.29
C ALA A 118 15.71 -16.04 -10.71
N ASP A 119 14.88 -15.02 -10.86
CA ASP A 119 14.29 -14.60 -12.15
C ASP A 119 15.38 -14.10 -13.11
N VAL A 120 16.34 -13.32 -12.62
CA VAL A 120 17.50 -12.86 -13.40
C VAL A 120 18.32 -14.05 -13.90
N LYS A 121 18.60 -15.04 -13.05
CA LYS A 121 19.32 -16.27 -13.44
C LYS A 121 18.55 -17.09 -14.47
N ALA A 122 17.25 -17.28 -14.28
CA ALA A 122 16.39 -17.98 -15.25
C ALA A 122 16.39 -17.29 -16.62
N THR A 123 16.37 -15.96 -16.63
CA THR A 123 16.43 -15.15 -17.86
C THR A 123 17.79 -15.24 -18.55
N GLN A 124 18.89 -15.30 -17.80
CA GLN A 124 20.23 -15.50 -18.35
C GLN A 124 20.42 -16.89 -18.95
N ASN A 125 19.84 -17.93 -18.32
CA ASN A 125 19.93 -19.30 -18.83
C ASN A 125 19.08 -19.54 -20.08
N ARG A 126 17.99 -18.80 -20.30
CA ARG A 126 17.20 -18.86 -21.56
C ARG A 126 17.87 -18.20 -22.76
N LYS A 127 18.89 -17.36 -22.53
CA LYS A 127 19.63 -16.64 -23.58
C LYS A 127 20.93 -17.33 -23.98
N LYS A 128 21.27 -18.46 -23.33
CA LYS A 128 22.37 -19.36 -23.70
C LYS A 128 21.78 -20.58 -24.38
#